data_AF-A0A931G818-F1
#
_entry.id   AF-A0A931G818-F1
#
_cell.length_a   1.000
_cell.length_b   1.000
_cell.length_c   1.000
_cell.angle_alpha   90.00
_cell.angle_beta   90.00
_cell.angle_gamma   90.00
#
_symmetry.space_group_name_H-M   'P 1'
#
loop_
_entity.id
_entity.type
_entity.pdbx_description
1 polymer ?
#
loop_
_entity_poly.entity_id
_entity_poly.type
_entity_poly.pdbx_seq_one_letter_code
_entity_poly.pdbx_strand_id
1 'polypeptide(L)'
;MPIRYSYGADRSQYAELYLPCQRRYEGVVVVIHGGYWRSAYTAELGAPIAADLAAHGIVAWNLEYRRAGKGGGWPQTFADVSAGIDALRPVAAEHALKLDCVVALGHSAGGQLAVWAAGRDKLPPGAPGSYAAAGKPTGRTVVPLTAVVSQSGVLDLRQAMELNLSDGAVRNFLGRSPESSPERYRLADPLQQIPLKVPVYAVAAAADVTVPPSLSRDYVASAQVAGAVAELIPVPGDHFDLIDVRSEAFAVCRSLVSSALSRSFPEPHGNLT
;
A
#
# COMPACT_ATOMS: atom_id res chain seq x y z
N MET A 1 1.74 -1.04 23.88
CA MET A 1 2.24 -2.14 23.03
C MET A 1 1.18 -2.44 21.97
N PRO A 2 1.57 -2.85 20.75
CA PRO A 2 0.61 -3.16 19.70
C PRO A 2 -0.20 -4.42 20.00
N ILE A 3 -1.38 -4.54 19.38
CA ILE A 3 -2.25 -5.73 19.45
C ILE A 3 -2.12 -6.50 18.14
N ARG A 4 -1.75 -7.78 18.21
CA ARG A 4 -1.51 -8.60 17.01
C ARG A 4 -2.74 -9.39 16.61
N TYR A 5 -3.10 -9.32 15.33
CA TYR A 5 -4.19 -10.07 14.72
C TYR A 5 -3.65 -10.97 13.62
N SER A 6 -4.08 -12.24 13.59
CA SER A 6 -3.81 -13.14 12.47
C SER A 6 -4.97 -13.06 11.48
N TYR A 7 -4.66 -12.92 10.19
CA TYR A 7 -5.65 -12.92 9.11
C TYR A 7 -5.56 -14.16 8.20
N GLY A 8 -4.65 -15.09 8.53
CA GLY A 8 -4.48 -16.35 7.82
C GLY A 8 -3.66 -17.35 8.64
N ALA A 9 -3.40 -18.51 8.04
CA ALA A 9 -2.74 -19.63 8.72
C ALA A 9 -1.20 -19.56 8.68
N ASP A 10 -0.62 -18.84 7.73
CA ASP A 10 0.83 -18.65 7.68
C ASP A 10 1.30 -17.67 8.76
N ARG A 11 2.49 -17.89 9.33
CA ARG A 11 3.08 -17.02 10.35
C ARG A 11 3.30 -15.56 9.89
N SER A 12 3.32 -15.33 8.58
CA SER A 12 3.44 -14.01 7.96
C SER A 12 2.08 -13.38 7.65
N GLN A 13 0.97 -14.05 7.96
CA GLN A 13 -0.37 -13.54 7.75
C GLN A 13 -0.90 -12.90 9.03
N TYR A 14 -0.25 -11.82 9.46
CA TYR A 14 -0.65 -11.04 10.61
C TYR A 14 -0.53 -9.54 10.36
N ALA A 15 -1.20 -8.77 11.20
CA ALA A 15 -0.98 -7.35 11.32
C ALA A 15 -1.00 -6.93 12.79
N GLU A 16 -0.41 -5.78 13.06
CA GLU A 16 -0.32 -5.19 14.40
C GLU A 16 -1.08 -3.87 14.43
N LEU A 17 -2.04 -3.78 15.34
CA LEU A 17 -2.82 -2.58 15.61
C LEU A 17 -2.10 -1.72 16.65
N TYR A 18 -1.81 -0.48 16.27
CA TYR A 18 -1.29 0.57 17.14
C TYR A 18 -2.42 1.59 17.35
N LEU A 19 -2.90 1.68 18.58
CA LEU A 19 -3.95 2.63 18.97
C LEU A 19 -3.33 3.84 19.66
N PRO A 20 -3.73 5.07 19.30
CA PRO A 20 -3.38 6.26 20.07
C PRO A 20 -4.13 6.27 21.41
N CYS A 21 -3.66 7.05 22.39
CA CYS A 21 -4.32 7.16 23.70
C CYS A 21 -5.72 7.83 23.68
N GLN A 22 -6.17 8.30 22.51
CA GLN A 22 -7.42 9.04 22.32
C GLN A 22 -8.62 8.08 22.21
N ARG A 23 -9.84 8.62 22.35
CA ARG A 23 -11.11 7.83 22.29
C ARG A 23 -11.89 7.96 20.98
N ARG A 24 -11.44 8.83 20.06
CA ARG A 24 -12.05 9.05 18.75
C ARG A 24 -10.95 9.07 17.71
N TYR A 25 -11.18 8.41 16.59
CA TYR A 25 -10.22 8.25 15.51
C TYR A 25 -10.84 8.76 14.21
N GLU A 26 -10.04 9.48 13.41
CA GLU A 26 -10.47 10.02 12.10
C GLU A 26 -10.42 8.98 10.98
N GLY A 27 -9.73 7.86 11.21
CA GLY A 27 -9.61 6.76 10.27
C GLY A 27 -8.44 5.85 10.64
N VAL A 28 -8.02 5.01 9.70
CA VAL A 28 -6.97 4.01 9.90
C VAL A 28 -5.90 4.14 8.82
N VAL A 29 -4.63 4.01 9.20
CA VAL A 29 -3.50 3.94 8.28
C VAL A 29 -3.00 2.51 8.18
N VAL A 30 -3.04 1.92 6.99
CA VAL A 30 -2.39 0.65 6.69
C VAL A 30 -0.93 0.92 6.35
N VAL A 31 -0.01 0.47 7.20
CA VAL A 31 1.44 0.57 6.97
C VAL A 31 1.92 -0.69 6.26
N ILE A 32 2.56 -0.54 5.10
CA ILE A 32 3.06 -1.65 4.28
C ILE A 32 4.56 -1.49 4.08
N HIS A 33 5.33 -2.43 4.64
CA HIS A 33 6.78 -2.35 4.63
C HIS A 33 7.40 -2.62 3.25
N GLY A 34 8.64 -2.17 3.06
CA GLY A 34 9.43 -2.38 1.84
C GLY A 34 10.27 -3.67 1.84
N GLY A 35 11.41 -3.62 1.15
CA GLY A 35 12.37 -4.73 1.10
C GLY A 35 12.30 -5.61 -0.15
N TYR A 36 11.90 -5.03 -1.30
CA TYR A 36 11.83 -5.72 -2.59
C TYR A 36 11.04 -7.04 -2.58
N TRP A 37 10.01 -7.12 -1.74
CA TRP A 37 9.22 -8.33 -1.53
C TRP A 37 10.06 -9.56 -1.13
N ARG A 38 11.32 -9.36 -0.70
CA ARG A 38 12.24 -10.42 -0.31
C ARG A 38 12.05 -10.75 1.17
N SER A 39 12.31 -12.01 1.52
CA SER A 39 12.03 -12.52 2.86
C SER A 39 12.93 -12.01 3.99
N ALA A 40 13.96 -11.23 3.67
CA ALA A 40 14.93 -10.67 4.63
C ALA A 40 14.36 -9.54 5.50
N TYR A 41 13.31 -8.87 5.01
CA TYR A 41 12.66 -7.77 5.71
C TYR A 41 11.24 -8.17 6.10
N THR A 42 10.72 -7.60 7.17
CA THR A 42 9.41 -7.90 7.77
C THR A 42 8.69 -6.61 8.15
N ALA A 43 7.49 -6.73 8.69
CA ALA A 43 6.74 -5.63 9.29
C ALA A 43 7.50 -4.89 10.42
N GLU A 44 8.64 -5.40 10.90
CA GLU A 44 9.52 -4.69 11.83
C GLU A 44 10.02 -3.35 11.26
N LEU A 45 10.19 -3.23 9.94
CA LEU A 45 10.51 -1.94 9.30
C LEU A 45 9.38 -0.91 9.45
N GLY A 46 8.12 -1.37 9.53
CA GLY A 46 6.95 -0.51 9.72
C GLY A 46 6.64 -0.21 11.20
N ALA A 47 7.26 -0.92 12.14
CA ALA A 47 6.95 -0.76 13.57
C ALA A 47 7.29 0.65 14.11
N PRO A 48 8.45 1.28 13.80
CA PRO A 48 8.74 2.65 14.21
C PRO A 48 7.72 3.64 13.63
N ILE A 49 7.34 3.47 12.36
CA ILE A 49 6.35 4.30 11.67
C ILE A 49 4.99 4.20 12.35
N ALA A 50 4.51 2.97 12.60
CA ALA A 50 3.23 2.74 13.24
C ALA A 50 3.18 3.29 14.68
N ALA A 51 4.28 3.14 15.43
CA ALA A 51 4.40 3.72 16.76
C ALA A 51 4.38 5.26 16.74
N ASP A 52 5.09 5.87 15.78
CA ASP A 52 5.10 7.33 15.61
C ASP A 52 3.72 7.88 15.21
N LEU A 53 3.03 7.22 14.26
CA LEU A 53 1.66 7.59 13.88
C LEU A 53 0.72 7.54 15.10
N ALA A 54 0.77 6.48 15.90
CA ALA A 54 -0.03 6.37 17.12
C ALA A 54 0.34 7.43 18.18
N ALA A 55 1.61 7.80 18.30
CA ALA A 55 2.03 8.91 19.16
C ALA A 55 1.44 10.26 18.71
N HIS A 56 1.11 10.39 17.41
CA HIS A 56 0.47 11.57 16.82
C HIS A 56 -1.05 11.44 16.66
N GLY A 57 -1.69 10.52 17.38
CA GLY A 57 -3.16 10.40 17.38
C GLY A 57 -3.75 9.60 16.22
N ILE A 58 -2.91 8.92 15.43
CA ILE A 58 -3.34 8.20 14.22
C ILE A 58 -3.34 6.69 14.48
N VAL A 59 -4.44 6.02 14.17
CA VAL A 59 -4.52 4.55 14.25
C VAL A 59 -3.67 3.95 13.11
N ALA A 60 -2.74 3.06 13.45
CA ALA A 60 -1.90 2.38 12.48
C ALA A 60 -2.10 0.86 12.51
N TRP A 61 -2.19 0.28 11.32
CA TRP A 61 -2.32 -1.15 11.05
C TRP A 61 -1.08 -1.60 10.28
N ASN A 62 -0.07 -2.07 11.03
CA ASN A 62 1.21 -2.49 10.49
C ASN A 62 1.11 -3.91 9.93
N LEU A 63 1.11 -4.03 8.61
CA LEU A 63 0.76 -5.25 7.90
C LEU A 63 1.99 -6.06 7.52
N GLU A 64 2.05 -7.33 7.93
CA GLU A 64 2.96 -8.33 7.37
C GLU A 64 2.26 -9.10 6.25
N TYR A 65 3.05 -9.64 5.30
CA TYR A 65 2.56 -10.48 4.21
C TYR A 65 3.62 -11.51 3.80
N ARG A 66 3.26 -12.64 3.20
CA ARG A 66 4.27 -13.58 2.71
C ARG A 66 5.09 -12.96 1.59
N ARG A 67 6.39 -13.26 1.61
CA ARG A 67 7.42 -12.66 0.73
C ARG A 67 7.99 -13.70 -0.24
N ALA A 68 8.47 -13.25 -1.39
CA ALA A 68 9.10 -14.11 -2.37
C ALA A 68 10.32 -14.84 -1.75
N GLY A 69 10.42 -16.14 -2.01
CA GLY A 69 11.38 -17.04 -1.36
C GLY A 69 10.92 -17.64 -0.02
N LYS A 70 9.79 -17.19 0.55
CA LYS A 70 9.15 -17.78 1.75
C LYS A 70 7.63 -17.87 1.59
N GLY A 71 7.17 -18.53 0.53
CA GLY A 71 5.75 -18.79 0.28
C GLY A 71 4.94 -17.60 -0.26
N GLY A 72 5.58 -16.44 -0.44
CA GLY A 72 5.01 -15.27 -1.12
C GLY A 72 5.47 -15.16 -2.57
N GLY A 73 5.44 -13.93 -3.10
CA GLY A 73 5.57 -13.65 -4.52
C GLY A 73 4.20 -13.70 -5.20
N TRP A 74 4.19 -13.72 -6.53
CA TRP A 74 2.94 -13.88 -7.26
C TRP A 74 2.36 -15.31 -7.12
N PRO A 75 1.05 -15.47 -6.80
CA PRO A 75 0.08 -14.44 -6.41
C PRO A 75 -0.04 -14.19 -4.89
N GLN A 76 0.64 -14.97 -4.06
CA GLN A 76 0.41 -15.04 -2.62
C GLN A 76 0.61 -13.72 -1.88
N THR A 77 1.61 -12.90 -2.23
CA THR A 77 1.82 -11.58 -1.60
C THR A 77 0.62 -10.66 -1.83
N PHE A 78 0.08 -10.64 -3.04
CA PHE A 78 -1.09 -9.82 -3.38
C PHE A 78 -2.34 -10.30 -2.64
N ALA A 79 -2.53 -11.62 -2.55
CA ALA A 79 -3.62 -12.22 -1.79
C ALA A 79 -3.52 -11.88 -0.29
N ASP A 80 -2.31 -11.90 0.26
CA ASP A 80 -2.02 -11.58 1.66
C ASP A 80 -2.26 -10.11 1.97
N VAL A 81 -1.74 -9.18 1.17
CA VAL A 81 -1.96 -7.74 1.35
C VAL A 81 -3.46 -7.43 1.29
N SER A 82 -4.17 -8.00 0.32
CA SER A 82 -5.62 -7.84 0.20
C SER A 82 -6.37 -8.40 1.43
N ALA A 83 -6.04 -9.61 1.88
CA ALA A 83 -6.69 -10.23 3.03
C ALA A 83 -6.37 -9.48 4.33
N GLY A 84 -5.15 -9.01 4.50
CA GLY A 84 -4.70 -8.25 5.66
C GLY A 84 -5.32 -6.85 5.76
N ILE A 85 -5.56 -6.18 4.62
CA ILE A 85 -6.37 -4.94 4.59
C ILE A 85 -7.82 -5.26 4.97
N ASP A 86 -8.43 -6.28 4.37
CA ASP A 86 -9.84 -6.62 4.63
C ASP A 86 -10.07 -7.12 6.08
N ALA A 87 -9.03 -7.64 6.73
CA ALA A 87 -9.03 -8.04 8.14
C ALA A 87 -9.20 -6.85 9.11
N LEU A 88 -9.06 -5.60 8.64
CA LEU A 88 -9.42 -4.42 9.43
C LEU A 88 -10.89 -4.38 9.81
N ARG A 89 -11.78 -5.02 9.04
CA ARG A 89 -13.21 -4.91 9.29
C ARG A 89 -13.68 -5.49 10.63
N PRO A 90 -13.39 -6.76 10.97
CA PRO A 90 -13.73 -7.27 12.30
C PRO A 90 -13.03 -6.47 13.41
N VAL A 91 -11.78 -6.03 13.19
CA VAL A 91 -11.02 -5.22 14.15
C VAL A 91 -11.66 -3.85 14.37
N ALA A 92 -12.20 -3.23 13.32
CA ALA A 92 -12.89 -1.95 13.40
C ALA A 92 -14.15 -2.04 14.26
N ALA A 93 -14.90 -3.15 14.18
CA ALA A 93 -16.05 -3.39 15.05
C ALA A 93 -15.63 -3.56 16.52
N GLU A 94 -14.51 -4.25 16.79
CA GLU A 94 -13.98 -4.46 18.14
C GLU A 94 -13.49 -3.16 18.80
N HIS A 95 -12.85 -2.28 18.03
CA HIS A 95 -12.19 -1.06 18.55
C HIS A 95 -12.93 0.25 18.22
N ALA A 96 -14.15 0.16 17.69
CA ALA A 96 -14.94 1.29 17.22
C ALA A 96 -14.17 2.19 16.22
N LEU A 97 -13.37 1.58 15.33
CA LEU A 97 -12.67 2.29 14.27
C LEU A 97 -13.63 2.61 13.14
N LYS A 98 -13.46 3.78 12.52
CA LYS A 98 -14.17 4.10 11.30
C LYS A 98 -13.36 3.64 10.09
N LEU A 99 -14.04 3.03 9.13
CA LEU A 99 -13.46 2.58 7.85
C LEU A 99 -14.02 3.38 6.65
N ASP A 100 -14.60 4.53 6.92
CA ASP A 100 -14.93 5.57 5.93
C ASP A 100 -13.66 6.27 5.41
N CYS A 101 -12.58 6.28 6.19
CA CYS A 101 -11.27 6.77 5.80
C CYS A 101 -10.16 5.75 6.13
N VAL A 102 -9.58 5.13 5.09
CA VAL A 102 -8.49 4.15 5.21
C VAL A 102 -7.36 4.53 4.27
N VAL A 103 -6.26 5.02 4.82
CA VAL A 103 -5.10 5.49 4.04
C VAL A 103 -4.04 4.40 4.02
N ALA A 104 -3.46 4.09 2.87
CA ALA A 104 -2.27 3.24 2.82
C ALA A 104 -1.00 4.09 2.82
N LEU A 105 -0.06 3.77 3.70
CA LEU A 105 1.30 4.30 3.73
C LEU A 105 2.27 3.16 3.44
N GLY A 106 2.90 3.19 2.28
CA GLY A 106 3.78 2.11 1.84
C GLY A 106 5.17 2.61 1.48
N HIS A 107 6.21 1.88 1.89
CA HIS A 107 7.61 2.17 1.52
C HIS A 107 8.13 1.23 0.44
N SER A 108 8.75 1.76 -0.62
CA SER A 108 9.44 0.97 -1.64
C SER A 108 8.53 -0.09 -2.29
N ALA A 109 8.83 -1.37 -2.12
CA ALA A 109 7.94 -2.48 -2.47
C ALA A 109 6.55 -2.39 -1.82
N GLY A 110 6.45 -1.90 -0.59
CA GLY A 110 5.20 -1.62 0.10
C GLY A 110 4.46 -0.41 -0.49
N GLY A 111 5.17 0.58 -1.01
CA GLY A 111 4.59 1.72 -1.75
C GLY A 111 3.92 1.25 -3.04
N GLN A 112 4.59 0.34 -3.76
CA GLN A 112 3.99 -0.36 -4.90
C GLN A 112 2.72 -1.12 -4.51
N LEU A 113 2.77 -1.93 -3.45
CA LEU A 113 1.63 -2.70 -2.97
C LEU A 113 0.47 -1.82 -2.50
N ALA A 114 0.75 -0.66 -1.90
CA ALA A 114 -0.24 0.31 -1.48
C ALA A 114 -1.01 0.90 -2.67
N VAL A 115 -0.29 1.35 -3.72
CA VAL A 115 -0.93 1.88 -4.94
C VAL A 115 -1.69 0.78 -5.68
N TRP A 116 -1.11 -0.42 -5.79
CA TRP A 116 -1.82 -1.57 -6.35
C TRP A 116 -3.11 -1.91 -5.58
N ALA A 117 -3.05 -1.91 -4.23
CA ALA A 117 -4.20 -2.24 -3.39
C ALA A 117 -5.35 -1.25 -3.56
N ALA A 118 -5.07 0.02 -3.87
CA ALA A 118 -6.07 1.03 -4.16
C ALA A 118 -6.83 0.79 -5.48
N GLY A 119 -6.27 0.00 -6.40
CA GLY A 119 -6.90 -0.39 -7.67
C GLY A 119 -7.64 -1.73 -7.66
N ARG A 120 -7.80 -2.37 -6.48
CA ARG A 120 -8.39 -3.72 -6.35
C ARG A 120 -9.81 -3.86 -6.89
N ASP A 121 -10.59 -2.77 -6.94
CA ASP A 121 -11.95 -2.75 -7.50
C ASP A 121 -11.97 -2.89 -9.03
N LYS A 122 -10.86 -2.57 -9.70
CA LYS A 122 -10.69 -2.69 -11.16
C LYS A 122 -10.18 -4.07 -11.59
N LEU A 123 -9.74 -4.91 -10.66
CA LEU A 123 -9.20 -6.22 -10.96
C LEU A 123 -10.32 -7.19 -11.40
N PRO A 124 -10.12 -7.98 -12.47
CA PRO A 124 -11.14 -8.90 -12.96
C PRO A 124 -11.46 -9.99 -11.92
N PRO A 125 -12.66 -10.59 -11.99
CA PRO A 125 -13.05 -11.64 -11.07
C PRO A 125 -12.01 -12.78 -11.01
N GLY A 126 -11.61 -13.16 -9.80
CA GLY A 126 -10.61 -14.22 -9.59
C GLY A 126 -9.15 -13.77 -9.67
N ALA A 127 -8.86 -12.53 -10.07
CA ALA A 127 -7.52 -11.98 -9.89
C ALA A 127 -7.18 -11.86 -8.39
N PRO A 128 -5.89 -11.98 -8.02
CA PRO A 128 -5.47 -11.82 -6.63
C PRO A 128 -5.95 -10.48 -6.06
N GLY A 129 -6.70 -10.51 -4.97
CA GLY A 129 -7.20 -9.31 -4.30
C GLY A 129 -8.39 -8.60 -4.95
N SER A 130 -8.94 -9.11 -6.06
CA SER A 130 -10.17 -8.57 -6.67
C SER A 130 -11.34 -8.56 -5.68
N TYR A 131 -12.20 -7.54 -5.79
CA TYR A 131 -13.43 -7.46 -5.01
C TYR A 131 -14.44 -8.54 -5.41
N ALA A 132 -14.40 -8.96 -6.68
CA ALA A 132 -15.21 -10.06 -7.19
C ALA A 132 -14.44 -11.38 -7.06
N ALA A 133 -14.91 -12.31 -6.23
CA ALA A 133 -14.41 -13.67 -6.32
C ALA A 133 -14.88 -14.31 -7.64
N ALA A 134 -14.03 -15.17 -8.22
CA ALA A 134 -14.44 -16.01 -9.34
C ALA A 134 -15.63 -16.90 -8.91
N GLY A 135 -16.81 -16.63 -9.45
CA GLY A 135 -17.96 -17.53 -9.38
C GLY A 135 -18.59 -17.76 -8.00
N LYS A 136 -18.37 -16.88 -7.01
CA LYS A 136 -19.07 -16.96 -5.71
C LYS A 136 -19.60 -15.59 -5.27
N PRO A 137 -20.84 -15.49 -4.75
CA PRO A 137 -21.25 -14.30 -4.01
C PRO A 137 -20.37 -14.19 -2.77
N THR A 138 -19.54 -13.14 -2.70
CA THR A 138 -18.59 -12.99 -1.61
C THR A 138 -19.27 -12.38 -0.40
N GLY A 139 -19.30 -13.14 0.70
CA GLY A 139 -19.35 -12.60 2.05
C GLY A 139 -18.04 -11.91 2.49
N ARG A 140 -17.08 -11.67 1.57
CA ARG A 140 -15.90 -10.83 1.85
C ARG A 140 -16.34 -9.39 1.85
N THR A 141 -16.43 -8.81 3.03
CA THR A 141 -16.68 -7.39 3.17
C THR A 141 -15.36 -6.64 3.01
N VAL A 142 -15.03 -6.36 1.75
CA VAL A 142 -13.84 -5.63 1.31
C VAL A 142 -13.67 -4.30 2.06
N VAL A 143 -12.43 -3.92 2.38
CA VAL A 143 -12.11 -2.59 2.92
C VAL A 143 -11.45 -1.75 1.81
N PRO A 144 -12.11 -0.73 1.26
CA PRO A 144 -11.50 0.15 0.26
C PRO A 144 -10.50 1.09 0.90
N LEU A 145 -9.41 1.39 0.18
CA LEU A 145 -8.53 2.50 0.51
C LEU A 145 -9.14 3.81 0.00
N THR A 146 -8.89 4.92 0.71
CA THR A 146 -9.39 6.26 0.36
C THR A 146 -8.29 7.22 -0.07
N ALA A 147 -7.03 6.92 0.23
CA ALA A 147 -5.85 7.61 -0.29
C ALA A 147 -4.61 6.71 -0.16
N VAL A 148 -3.57 7.04 -0.91
CA VAL A 148 -2.26 6.38 -0.82
C VAL A 148 -1.14 7.41 -0.66
N VAL A 149 -0.27 7.19 0.33
CA VAL A 149 1.05 7.83 0.43
C VAL A 149 2.10 6.78 0.10
N SER A 150 2.70 6.88 -1.08
CA SER A 150 3.67 5.94 -1.60
C SER A 150 5.08 6.51 -1.48
N GLN A 151 5.84 6.04 -0.49
CA GLN A 151 7.19 6.48 -0.18
C GLN A 151 8.21 5.71 -1.05
N SER A 152 8.80 6.37 -2.04
CA SER A 152 9.72 5.79 -3.03
C SER A 152 9.22 4.48 -3.63
N GLY A 153 7.93 4.45 -3.98
CA GLY A 153 7.27 3.24 -4.50
C GLY A 153 7.82 2.78 -5.85
N VAL A 154 7.89 1.45 -6.05
CA VAL A 154 8.20 0.86 -7.36
C VAL A 154 6.94 0.88 -8.24
N LEU A 155 6.60 2.04 -8.80
CA LEU A 155 5.30 2.29 -9.45
C LEU A 155 5.22 1.89 -10.93
N ASP A 156 6.31 1.35 -11.48
CA ASP A 156 6.37 0.73 -12.80
C ASP A 156 7.19 -0.57 -12.68
N LEU A 157 6.51 -1.71 -12.65
CA LEU A 157 7.17 -3.01 -12.50
C LEU A 157 7.88 -3.46 -13.78
N ARG A 158 7.43 -2.99 -14.96
CA ARG A 158 8.12 -3.26 -16.23
C ARG A 158 9.45 -2.53 -16.29
N GLN A 159 9.46 -1.22 -16.06
CA GLN A 159 10.68 -0.43 -16.03
C GLN A 159 11.63 -0.91 -14.92
N ALA A 160 11.12 -1.23 -13.73
CA ALA A 160 11.94 -1.79 -12.66
C ALA A 160 12.60 -3.15 -13.02
N MET A 161 11.93 -3.96 -13.84
CA MET A 161 12.47 -5.21 -14.38
C MET A 161 13.58 -4.94 -15.40
N GLU A 162 13.38 -3.99 -16.31
CA GLU A 162 14.36 -3.59 -17.33
C GLU A 162 15.63 -3.00 -16.72
N LEU A 163 15.47 -2.16 -15.68
CA LEU A 163 16.57 -1.61 -14.89
C LEU A 163 17.24 -2.64 -13.98
N ASN A 164 16.72 -3.87 -13.92
CA ASN A 164 17.20 -4.97 -13.09
C ASN A 164 17.38 -4.58 -11.61
N LEU A 165 16.44 -3.81 -11.05
CA LEU A 165 16.56 -3.28 -9.70
C LEU A 165 16.79 -4.38 -8.66
N SER A 166 17.77 -4.17 -7.78
CA SER A 166 18.19 -5.10 -6.72
C SER A 166 18.36 -6.55 -7.22
N ASP A 167 19.13 -6.70 -8.29
CA ASP A 167 19.49 -7.98 -8.89
C ASP A 167 18.26 -8.86 -9.20
N GLY A 168 17.34 -8.28 -9.98
CA GLY A 168 16.17 -8.98 -10.47
C GLY A 168 15.06 -9.15 -9.42
N ALA A 169 14.87 -8.17 -8.54
CA ALA A 169 13.81 -8.20 -7.53
C ALA A 169 12.42 -8.45 -8.12
N VAL A 170 12.07 -7.77 -9.21
CA VAL A 170 10.78 -7.98 -9.91
C VAL A 170 10.68 -9.38 -10.47
N ARG A 171 11.76 -9.94 -11.05
CA ARG A 171 11.79 -11.32 -11.53
C ARG A 171 11.56 -12.32 -10.40
N ASN A 172 12.18 -12.09 -9.25
CA ASN A 172 11.97 -12.94 -8.07
C ASN A 172 10.53 -12.83 -7.54
N PHE A 173 9.95 -11.63 -7.58
CA PHE A 173 8.60 -11.36 -7.10
C PHE A 173 7.52 -11.94 -8.01
N LEU A 174 7.59 -11.64 -9.31
CA LEU A 174 6.61 -12.04 -10.31
C LEU A 174 6.98 -13.32 -11.04
N GLY A 175 8.16 -13.92 -10.84
CA GLY A 175 8.57 -15.23 -11.41
C GLY A 175 8.62 -15.34 -12.95
N ARG A 176 8.22 -14.32 -13.69
CA ARG A 176 8.08 -14.29 -15.16
C ARG A 176 8.45 -12.89 -15.65
N SER A 177 8.92 -12.78 -16.89
CA SER A 177 9.15 -11.48 -17.54
C SER A 177 7.86 -10.89 -18.11
N PRO A 178 7.81 -9.58 -18.39
CA PRO A 178 6.63 -8.94 -18.98
C PRO A 178 6.20 -9.53 -20.33
N GLU A 179 7.16 -10.02 -21.12
CA GLU A 179 6.92 -10.65 -22.43
C GLU A 179 6.34 -12.05 -22.27
N SER A 180 6.85 -12.81 -21.30
CA SER A 180 6.39 -14.18 -21.04
C SER A 180 5.07 -14.27 -20.28
N SER A 181 4.67 -13.21 -19.58
CA SER A 181 3.43 -13.17 -18.81
C SER A 181 2.85 -11.74 -18.73
N PRO A 182 2.38 -11.18 -19.86
CA PRO A 182 1.86 -9.81 -19.90
C PRO A 182 0.68 -9.61 -18.96
N GLU A 183 -0.17 -10.64 -18.81
CA GLU A 183 -1.32 -10.61 -17.90
C GLU A 183 -0.91 -10.46 -16.43
N ARG A 184 0.20 -11.10 -15.99
CA ARG A 184 0.69 -10.97 -14.62
C ARG A 184 1.10 -9.53 -14.33
N TYR A 185 1.75 -8.85 -15.27
CA TYR A 185 2.10 -7.44 -15.13
C TYR A 185 0.86 -6.54 -15.21
N ARG A 186 -0.10 -6.83 -16.10
CA ARG A 186 -1.38 -6.10 -16.16
C ARG A 186 -2.11 -6.11 -14.81
N LEU A 187 -2.05 -7.22 -14.08
CA LEU A 187 -2.71 -7.39 -12.79
C LEU A 187 -1.90 -6.90 -11.58
N ALA A 188 -0.57 -6.80 -11.69
CA ALA A 188 0.34 -6.51 -10.58
C ALA A 188 0.86 -5.06 -10.57
N ASP A 189 1.05 -4.49 -11.75
CA ASP A 189 1.78 -3.22 -11.93
C ASP A 189 0.85 -2.01 -11.68
N PRO A 190 1.18 -1.10 -10.75
CA PRO A 190 0.38 0.09 -10.49
C PRO A 190 0.09 0.93 -11.73
N LEU A 191 1.04 1.04 -12.67
CA LEU A 191 0.87 1.83 -13.88
C LEU A 191 -0.28 1.30 -14.75
N GLN A 192 -0.57 0.00 -14.68
CA GLN A 192 -1.65 -0.67 -15.42
C GLN A 192 -3.02 -0.49 -14.75
N GLN A 193 -3.07 0.06 -13.54
CA GLN A 193 -4.30 0.32 -12.78
C GLN A 193 -4.75 1.77 -12.87
N ILE A 194 -4.02 2.64 -13.58
CA ILE A 194 -4.44 4.02 -13.86
C ILE A 194 -5.73 4.04 -14.72
N PRO A 195 -6.65 5.02 -14.53
CA PRO A 195 -6.73 5.95 -13.41
C PRO A 195 -7.28 5.27 -12.14
N LEU A 196 -6.75 5.64 -10.97
CA LEU A 196 -7.33 5.27 -9.68
C LEU A 196 -8.41 6.29 -9.27
N LYS A 197 -9.39 5.85 -8.48
CA LYS A 197 -10.49 6.69 -7.96
C LYS A 197 -10.11 7.50 -6.72
N VAL A 198 -8.93 7.24 -6.16
CA VAL A 198 -8.43 7.84 -4.92
C VAL A 198 -7.12 8.57 -5.16
N PRO A 199 -6.83 9.63 -4.38
CA PRO A 199 -5.58 10.36 -4.52
C PRO A 199 -4.36 9.49 -4.21
N VAL A 200 -3.31 9.65 -5.02
CA VAL A 200 -1.98 9.08 -4.79
C VAL A 200 -0.95 10.18 -4.59
N TYR A 201 -0.33 10.22 -3.42
CA TYR A 201 0.82 11.06 -3.12
C TYR A 201 2.08 10.22 -3.28
N ALA A 202 2.78 10.36 -4.40
CA ALA A 202 4.04 9.68 -4.67
C ALA A 202 5.19 10.53 -4.09
N VAL A 203 5.69 10.14 -2.91
CA VAL A 203 6.78 10.84 -2.23
C VAL A 203 8.09 10.26 -2.72
N ALA A 204 8.95 11.08 -3.31
CA ALA A 204 10.22 10.64 -3.90
C ALA A 204 11.39 11.36 -3.23
N ALA A 205 12.29 10.59 -2.61
CA ALA A 205 13.51 11.12 -2.02
C ALA A 205 14.52 11.53 -3.12
N ALA A 206 15.07 12.74 -3.00
CA ALA A 206 15.87 13.36 -4.06
C ALA A 206 17.19 12.61 -4.33
N ALA A 207 17.77 11.97 -3.32
CA ALA A 207 19.01 11.20 -3.44
C ALA A 207 18.78 9.68 -3.46
N ASP A 208 17.56 9.23 -3.80
CA ASP A 208 17.23 7.80 -3.86
C ASP A 208 17.95 7.09 -5.02
N VAL A 209 18.93 6.25 -4.66
CA VAL A 209 19.66 5.39 -5.60
C VAL A 209 19.12 3.95 -5.63
N THR A 210 18.14 3.62 -4.78
CA THR A 210 17.55 2.29 -4.68
C THR A 210 16.37 2.16 -5.65
N VAL A 211 15.42 3.08 -5.55
CA VAL A 211 14.29 3.19 -6.46
C VAL A 211 14.36 4.54 -7.16
N PRO A 212 14.69 4.59 -8.46
CA PRO A 212 14.85 5.85 -9.15
C PRO A 212 13.59 6.73 -9.05
N PRO A 213 13.71 8.02 -8.68
CA PRO A 213 12.58 8.94 -8.59
C PRO A 213 11.76 9.07 -9.88
N SER A 214 12.34 8.70 -11.03
CA SER A 214 11.65 8.64 -12.32
C SER A 214 10.42 7.75 -12.30
N LEU A 215 10.44 6.62 -11.57
CA LEU A 215 9.30 5.70 -11.51
C LEU A 215 8.07 6.40 -10.91
N SER A 216 8.27 7.21 -9.86
CA SER A 216 7.20 7.99 -9.25
C SER A 216 6.74 9.13 -10.15
N ARG A 217 7.68 9.87 -10.75
CA ARG A 217 7.37 10.99 -11.66
C ARG A 217 6.55 10.52 -12.86
N ASP A 218 6.96 9.43 -13.51
CA ASP A 218 6.36 8.95 -14.75
C ASP A 218 4.98 8.32 -14.47
N TYR A 219 4.80 7.68 -13.30
CA TYR A 219 3.48 7.25 -12.81
C TYR A 219 2.54 8.44 -12.61
N VAL A 220 2.99 9.49 -11.89
CA VAL A 220 2.16 10.67 -11.61
C VAL A 220 1.76 11.37 -12.90
N ALA A 221 2.69 11.58 -13.83
CA ALA A 221 2.40 12.18 -15.12
C ALA A 221 1.33 11.38 -15.89
N SER A 222 1.48 10.05 -15.94
CA SER A 222 0.52 9.16 -16.60
C SER A 222 -0.86 9.19 -15.93
N ALA A 223 -0.89 9.24 -14.59
CA ALA A 223 -2.12 9.31 -13.82
C ALA A 223 -2.88 10.62 -14.06
N GLN A 224 -2.17 11.75 -14.07
CA GLN A 224 -2.73 13.07 -14.34
C GLN A 224 -3.29 13.18 -15.77
N VAL A 225 -2.58 12.66 -16.77
CA VAL A 225 -3.07 12.60 -18.17
C VAL A 225 -4.36 11.79 -18.27
N ALA A 226 -4.50 10.73 -17.48
CA ALA A 226 -5.70 9.90 -17.41
C ALA A 226 -6.82 10.50 -16.52
N GLY A 227 -6.63 11.70 -15.96
CA GLY A 227 -7.60 12.39 -15.11
C GLY A 227 -7.68 11.90 -13.66
N ALA A 228 -6.73 11.08 -13.20
CA ALA A 228 -6.63 10.70 -11.79
C ALA A 228 -5.98 11.81 -10.95
N VAL A 229 -6.30 11.85 -9.66
CA VAL A 229 -5.62 12.71 -8.69
C VAL A 229 -4.31 12.03 -8.27
N ALA A 230 -3.19 12.52 -8.76
CA ALA A 230 -1.86 12.07 -8.35
C ALA A 230 -0.91 13.26 -8.23
N GLU A 231 -0.06 13.24 -7.21
CA GLU A 231 0.91 14.30 -6.92
C GLU A 231 2.29 13.71 -6.66
N LEU A 232 3.31 14.29 -7.29
CA LEU A 232 4.71 13.98 -7.01
C LEU A 232 5.19 14.93 -5.91
N ILE A 233 5.64 14.36 -4.79
CA ILE A 233 6.12 15.11 -3.62
C ILE A 233 7.63 14.85 -3.46
N PRO A 234 8.51 15.70 -4.01
CA PRO A 234 9.95 15.58 -3.80
C PRO A 234 10.31 15.93 -2.35
N VAL A 235 11.18 15.14 -1.74
CA VAL A 235 11.70 15.38 -0.39
C VAL A 235 13.23 15.25 -0.36
N PRO A 236 13.94 15.93 0.57
CA PRO A 236 15.37 15.71 0.75
C PRO A 236 15.64 14.30 1.27
N GLY A 237 16.92 13.89 1.23
CA GLY A 237 17.37 12.61 1.78
C GLY A 237 17.38 11.46 0.78
N ASP A 238 17.64 10.28 1.30
CA ASP A 238 17.76 9.02 0.57
C ASP A 238 16.54 8.09 0.74
N HIS A 239 16.65 6.87 0.21
CA HIS A 239 15.60 5.86 0.24
C HIS A 239 15.09 5.51 1.65
N PHE A 240 15.96 5.60 2.66
CA PHE A 240 15.70 5.18 4.03
C PHE A 240 15.30 6.34 4.94
N ASP A 241 15.65 7.58 4.58
CA ASP A 241 15.13 8.76 5.29
C ASP A 241 13.61 8.76 5.32
N LEU A 242 12.94 8.26 4.28
CA LEU A 242 11.48 8.10 4.23
C LEU A 242 10.90 7.17 5.31
N ILE A 243 11.70 6.35 5.97
CA ILE A 243 11.27 5.47 7.08
C ILE A 243 11.98 5.76 8.41
N ASP A 244 12.90 6.74 8.46
CA ASP A 244 13.39 7.29 9.72
C ASP A 244 12.39 8.33 10.23
N VAL A 245 11.71 7.99 11.34
CA VAL A 245 10.67 8.84 11.94
C VAL A 245 11.16 10.21 12.42
N ARG A 246 12.48 10.42 12.46
CA ARG A 246 13.13 11.68 12.85
C ARG A 246 13.48 12.56 11.65
N SER A 247 13.38 12.04 10.43
CA SER A 247 13.77 12.75 9.22
C SER A 247 12.71 13.78 8.79
N GLU A 248 13.15 14.77 8.02
CA GLU A 248 12.25 15.71 7.35
C GLU A 248 11.36 15.00 6.31
N ALA A 249 11.92 14.05 5.58
CA ALA A 249 11.21 13.27 4.55
C ALA A 249 10.02 12.51 5.14
N PHE A 250 10.20 11.87 6.29
CA PHE A 250 9.11 11.16 6.96
C PHE A 250 8.09 12.14 7.57
N ALA A 251 8.54 13.29 8.11
CA ALA A 251 7.62 14.30 8.62
C ALA A 251 6.63 14.78 7.54
N VAL A 252 7.08 14.94 6.29
CA VAL A 252 6.22 15.21 5.13
C VAL A 252 5.22 14.07 4.91
N CYS A 253 5.67 12.81 4.94
CA CYS A 253 4.79 11.64 4.78
C CYS A 253 3.69 11.59 5.85
N ARG A 254 4.04 11.83 7.12
CA ARG A 254 3.07 11.90 8.23
C ARG A 254 2.06 13.02 8.04
N SER A 255 2.50 14.19 7.57
CA SER A 255 1.63 15.33 7.28
C SER A 255 0.61 15.01 6.16
N LEU A 256 1.06 14.34 5.09
CA LEU A 256 0.19 13.88 4.01
C LEU A 256 -0.85 12.87 4.50
N VAL A 257 -0.43 11.90 5.31
CA VAL A 257 -1.32 10.92 5.94
C VAL A 257 -2.36 11.62 6.82
N SER A 258 -1.93 12.51 7.71
CA SER A 258 -2.85 13.27 8.58
C SER A 258 -3.83 14.10 7.76
N SER A 259 -3.37 14.75 6.69
CA SER A 259 -4.22 15.55 5.81
C SER A 259 -5.24 14.69 5.05
N ALA A 260 -4.83 13.50 4.60
CA ALA A 260 -5.71 12.56 3.92
C ALA A 260 -6.80 12.00 4.85
N LEU A 261 -6.47 11.75 6.12
CA LEU A 261 -7.43 11.32 7.13
C LEU A 261 -8.49 12.39 7.44
N SER A 262 -8.09 13.66 7.48
CA SER A 262 -8.97 14.79 7.81
C SER A 262 -9.85 15.28 6.65
N ARG A 263 -9.69 14.73 5.43
CA ARG A 263 -10.55 15.09 4.29
C ARG A 263 -11.88 14.36 4.42
N SER A 264 -12.96 15.11 4.62
CA SER A 264 -14.31 14.59 4.41
C SER A 264 -14.50 14.26 2.93
N PHE A 265 -14.53 12.97 2.58
CA PHE A 265 -14.94 12.56 1.24
C PHE A 265 -16.46 12.75 1.12
N PRO A 266 -16.97 13.43 0.07
CA PRO A 266 -18.41 13.49 -0.15
C PRO A 266 -18.94 12.07 -0.39
N GLU A 267 -20.06 11.74 0.29
CA GLU A 267 -20.80 10.48 0.08
C GLU A 267 -21.06 10.27 -1.42
N PRO A 268 -20.91 9.03 -1.94
CA PRO A 268 -21.29 8.75 -3.32
C PRO A 268 -22.78 9.04 -3.47
N HIS A 269 -23.11 10.03 -4.30
CA HIS A 269 -24.47 10.51 -4.52
C HIS A 269 -25.45 9.34 -4.67
N GLY A 270 -26.34 9.20 -3.69
CA GLY A 270 -27.54 8.38 -3.81
C GLY A 270 -28.33 8.89 -5.01
N ASN A 271 -28.69 7.98 -5.91
CA ASN A 271 -29.54 8.26 -7.05
C ASN A 271 -30.74 9.10 -6.62
N LEU A 272 -30.89 10.27 -7.25
CA LEU A 272 -32.15 10.99 -7.25
C LEU A 272 -33.17 10.13 -8.00
N THR A 273 -34.32 9.97 -7.35
CA THR A 273 -35.56 9.34 -7.81
C THR A 273 -35.98 9.72 -9.20
#